data_AF-A0ABC9WW26-F1
#
_entry.id   AF-A0ABC9WW26-F1
#
_cell.length_a   1.000
_cell.length_b   1.000
_cell.length_c   1.000
_cell.angle_alpha   90.00
_cell.angle_beta   90.00
_cell.angle_gamma   90.00
#
_symmetry.space_group_name_H-M   'P 1'
#
loop_
_entity.id
_entity.type
_entity.pdbx_description
1 polymer ?
#
loop_
_entity_poly.entity_id
_entity_poly.type
_entity_poly.pdbx_seq_one_letter_code
_entity_poly.pdbx_strand_id
1 'polypeptide(L)'
;MDKILEGLVSSSHPLPLKRVIVRRVVESAETPLSQAQCRAMFALSTRLVLQGPDPFQRQVGRQVLEAYGRYHRAEFEAFFNRGLVLGLLQRGYGELSNRDPAILDYIQAGLRLIMSCPSVLELFELLQVEALRLVCERPAPPLCARLCQLLSDFPQCLPRGRKLSLAFCQQLVRSIAHFQSQGSREAELRLSVSQVTQVSGLLRSVWKAEPDTLLPSLQELFAVIAASR
;
A
#
# COMPACT_ATOMS: atom_id res chain seq x y z
N MET A 1 1.01 25.78 -7.55
CA MET A 1 0.63 24.88 -8.66
C MET A 1 -0.55 23.99 -8.30
N ASP A 2 -0.81 23.80 -7.00
CA ASP A 2 -1.92 23.03 -6.43
C ASP A 2 -3.29 23.54 -6.90
N LYS A 3 -3.54 24.86 -6.84
CA LYS A 3 -4.83 25.42 -7.28
C LYS A 3 -5.09 25.28 -8.78
N ILE A 4 -4.04 25.37 -9.58
CA ILE A 4 -4.13 25.11 -11.03
C ILE A 4 -4.49 23.65 -11.28
N LEU A 5 -3.82 22.73 -10.58
CA LEU A 5 -4.09 21.31 -10.70
C LEU A 5 -5.51 20.95 -10.24
N GLU A 6 -5.96 21.51 -9.11
CA GLU A 6 -7.31 21.32 -8.55
C GLU A 6 -8.41 21.80 -9.50
N GLY A 7 -8.24 22.99 -10.10
CA GLY A 7 -9.14 23.49 -11.13
C GLY A 7 -9.11 22.66 -12.42
N LEU A 8 -7.93 22.17 -12.81
CA LEU A 8 -7.78 21.36 -14.01
C LEU A 8 -8.50 20.01 -13.92
N VAL A 9 -8.32 19.29 -12.81
CA VAL A 9 -8.91 17.95 -12.66
C VAL A 9 -10.43 18.00 -12.60
N SER A 10 -11.00 19.07 -12.02
CA SER A 10 -12.44 19.32 -11.94
C SER A 10 -13.05 19.92 -13.21
N SER A 11 -12.24 20.46 -14.13
CA SER A 11 -12.72 21.06 -15.38
C SER A 11 -13.27 20.04 -16.39
N SER A 12 -14.02 20.52 -17.38
CA SER A 12 -14.47 19.75 -18.56
C SER A 12 -13.54 19.86 -19.77
N HIS A 13 -12.30 20.32 -19.58
CA HIS A 13 -11.35 20.49 -20.69
C HIS A 13 -11.02 19.15 -21.39
N PRO A 14 -10.70 19.18 -22.70
CA PRO A 14 -10.29 17.99 -23.45
C PRO A 14 -9.08 17.29 -22.81
N LEU A 15 -9.10 15.95 -22.82
CA LEU A 15 -8.03 15.14 -22.21
C LEU A 15 -6.61 15.48 -22.71
N PRO A 16 -6.38 15.77 -24.02
CA PRO A 16 -5.05 16.19 -24.49
C PRO A 16 -4.55 17.47 -23.80
N LEU A 17 -5.44 18.46 -23.61
CA LEU A 17 -5.09 19.70 -22.92
C LEU A 17 -4.78 19.45 -21.45
N LYS A 18 -5.60 18.63 -20.77
CA LYS A 18 -5.34 18.24 -19.38
C LYS A 18 -3.97 17.57 -19.23
N ARG A 19 -3.60 16.67 -20.14
CA ARG A 19 -2.29 15.99 -20.11
C ARG A 19 -1.11 16.96 -20.27
N VAL A 20 -1.22 17.96 -21.16
CA VAL A 20 -0.17 18.97 -21.34
C VAL A 20 0.01 19.80 -20.07
N ILE A 21 -1.09 20.20 -19.42
CA ILE A 21 -1.02 20.99 -18.19
C ILE A 21 -0.49 20.15 -17.04
N VAL A 22 -0.93 18.90 -16.89
CA VAL A 22 -0.38 17.95 -15.90
C VAL A 22 1.13 17.80 -16.07
N ARG A 23 1.61 17.66 -17.32
CA ARG A 23 3.05 17.58 -17.60
C ARG A 23 3.79 18.82 -17.09
N ARG A 24 3.27 20.02 -17.34
CA ARG A 24 3.86 21.27 -16.80
C ARG A 24 3.83 21.32 -15.27
N VAL A 25 2.77 20.82 -14.64
CA VAL A 25 2.69 20.72 -13.18
C VAL A 25 3.75 19.77 -12.63
N VAL A 26 4.00 18.64 -13.29
CA VAL A 26 5.07 17.71 -12.94
C VAL A 26 6.44 18.36 -13.13
N GLU A 27 6.69 19.01 -14.26
CA GLU A 27 7.96 19.71 -14.56
C GLU A 27 8.25 20.84 -13.55
N SER A 28 7.21 21.51 -13.02
CA SER A 28 7.41 22.54 -12.00
C SER A 28 7.94 22.04 -10.64
N ALA A 29 7.93 20.73 -10.39
CA ALA A 29 8.53 20.14 -9.20
C ALA A 29 10.06 20.35 -9.12
N GLU A 30 10.71 20.66 -10.25
CA GLU A 30 12.15 20.91 -10.30
C GLU A 30 12.55 22.28 -9.72
N THR A 31 11.56 23.16 -9.52
CA THR A 31 11.80 24.50 -8.99
C THR A 31 11.76 24.50 -7.46
N PRO A 32 12.58 25.32 -6.78
CA PRO A 32 12.50 25.46 -5.33
C PRO A 32 11.12 25.94 -4.89
N LEU A 33 10.53 25.26 -3.91
CA LEU A 33 9.23 25.57 -3.35
C LEU A 33 9.34 25.76 -1.83
N SER A 34 8.48 26.63 -1.29
CA SER A 34 8.33 26.74 0.17
C SER A 34 7.70 25.48 0.76
N GLN A 35 7.95 25.22 2.04
CA GLN A 35 7.36 24.11 2.78
C GLN A 35 5.82 24.07 2.66
N ALA A 36 5.18 25.24 2.71
CA ALA A 36 3.73 25.35 2.57
C ALA A 36 3.23 24.90 1.18
N GLN A 37 3.97 25.27 0.12
CA GLN A 37 3.64 24.85 -1.25
C GLN A 37 3.84 23.35 -1.45
N CYS A 38 4.94 22.78 -0.95
CA CYS A 38 5.17 21.33 -0.98
C CYS A 38 4.04 20.59 -0.26
N ARG A 39 3.69 21.03 0.95
CA ARG A 39 2.63 20.41 1.75
C ARG A 39 1.26 20.48 1.08
N ALA A 40 0.93 21.59 0.42
CA ALA A 40 -0.31 21.72 -0.35
C ALA A 40 -0.35 20.75 -1.54
N MET A 41 0.77 20.60 -2.26
CA MET A 41 0.89 19.66 -3.38
C MET A 41 0.78 18.20 -2.93
N PHE A 42 1.42 17.83 -1.81
CA PHE A 42 1.30 16.50 -1.23
C PHE A 42 -0.14 16.22 -0.79
N ALA A 43 -0.78 17.12 -0.05
CA ALA A 43 -2.16 16.95 0.38
C ALA A 43 -3.13 16.77 -0.80
N LEU A 44 -3.00 17.60 -1.84
CA LEU A 44 -3.83 17.48 -3.05
C LEU A 44 -3.56 16.16 -3.79
N SER A 45 -2.29 15.82 -4.01
CA SER A 45 -1.96 14.58 -4.74
C SER A 45 -2.37 13.33 -3.95
N THR A 46 -2.20 13.27 -2.63
CA THR A 46 -2.77 12.21 -1.77
C THR A 46 -4.27 12.08 -1.96
N ARG A 47 -5.01 13.21 -1.93
CA ARG A 47 -6.45 13.22 -2.14
C ARG A 47 -6.82 12.67 -3.53
N LEU A 48 -6.09 13.07 -4.58
CA LEU A 48 -6.33 12.57 -5.93
C LEU A 48 -6.01 11.07 -6.06
N VAL A 49 -4.95 10.58 -5.41
CA VAL A 49 -4.60 9.15 -5.44
C VAL A 49 -5.68 8.29 -4.77
N LEU A 50 -6.14 8.71 -3.58
CA LEU A 50 -7.03 7.90 -2.74
C LEU A 50 -8.52 8.13 -3.03
N GLN A 51 -8.91 9.31 -3.49
CA GLN A 51 -10.30 9.71 -3.68
C GLN A 51 -10.59 10.26 -5.09
N GLY A 52 -9.64 10.15 -6.02
CA GLY A 52 -9.87 10.51 -7.41
C GLY A 52 -11.06 9.70 -7.98
N PRO A 53 -12.10 10.35 -8.52
CA PRO A 53 -13.34 9.69 -8.94
C PRO A 53 -13.13 8.82 -10.19
N ASP A 54 -12.11 9.11 -10.98
CA ASP A 54 -11.79 8.41 -12.22
C ASP A 54 -10.31 7.97 -12.27
N PRO A 55 -9.96 6.99 -13.13
CA PRO A 55 -8.58 6.51 -13.27
C PRO A 55 -7.59 7.61 -13.68
N PHE A 56 -8.02 8.62 -14.43
CA PHE A 56 -7.15 9.71 -14.86
C PHE A 56 -6.73 10.57 -13.67
N GLN A 57 -7.66 10.97 -12.80
CA GLN A 57 -7.35 11.77 -11.61
C GLN A 57 -6.44 11.02 -10.64
N ARG A 58 -6.70 9.72 -10.41
CA ARG A 58 -5.81 8.88 -9.59
C ARG A 58 -4.40 8.79 -10.17
N GLN A 59 -4.28 8.65 -11.49
CA GLN A 59 -2.99 8.62 -12.17
C GLN A 59 -2.25 9.96 -12.08
N VAL A 60 -2.96 11.08 -12.26
CA VAL A 60 -2.39 12.43 -12.09
C VAL A 60 -1.88 12.62 -10.67
N GLY A 61 -2.66 12.22 -9.66
CA GLY A 61 -2.23 12.24 -8.27
C GLY A 61 -0.91 11.48 -8.06
N ARG A 62 -0.78 10.27 -8.61
CA ARG A 62 0.45 9.45 -8.49
C ARG A 62 1.66 10.14 -9.14
N GLN A 63 1.49 10.66 -10.36
CA GLN A 63 2.58 11.35 -11.08
C GLN A 63 3.07 12.60 -10.34
N VAL A 64 2.14 13.40 -9.84
CA VAL A 64 2.48 14.62 -9.10
C VAL A 64 3.12 14.29 -7.75
N LEU A 65 2.58 13.33 -7.01
CA LEU A 65 3.15 12.88 -5.73
C LEU A 65 4.59 12.38 -5.92
N GLU A 66 4.82 11.56 -6.94
CA GLU A 66 6.14 10.98 -7.22
C GLU A 66 7.16 12.06 -7.60
N ALA A 67 6.79 12.98 -8.50
CA ALA A 67 7.67 14.06 -8.92
C ALA A 67 8.04 14.99 -7.76
N TYR A 68 7.04 15.49 -7.03
CA TYR A 68 7.29 16.40 -5.91
C TYR A 68 7.98 15.68 -4.75
N GLY A 69 7.64 14.42 -4.48
CA GLY A 69 8.30 13.63 -3.43
C GLY A 69 9.77 13.35 -3.75
N ARG A 70 10.13 13.27 -5.03
CA ARG A 70 11.52 13.08 -5.49
C ARG A 70 12.36 14.36 -5.39
N TYR A 71 11.80 15.52 -5.76
CA TYR A 71 12.52 16.80 -5.76
C TYR A 71 12.51 17.50 -4.39
N HIS A 72 11.48 17.26 -3.56
CA HIS A 72 11.31 17.86 -2.23
C HIS A 72 11.25 16.77 -1.15
N ARG A 73 12.31 15.98 -1.05
CA ARG A 73 12.35 14.78 -0.18
C ARG A 73 12.19 15.09 1.29
N ALA A 74 12.84 16.14 1.80
CA ALA A 74 12.76 16.51 3.22
C ALA A 74 11.34 16.93 3.62
N GLU A 75 10.67 17.68 2.75
CA GLU A 75 9.28 18.07 2.95
C GLU A 75 8.33 16.87 2.82
N PHE A 76 8.62 15.96 1.88
CA PHE A 76 7.84 14.73 1.74
C PHE A 76 8.01 13.80 2.94
N GLU A 77 9.22 13.68 3.47
CA GLU A 77 9.52 12.94 4.70
C GLU A 77 8.72 13.48 5.89
N ALA A 78 8.72 14.80 6.08
CA ALA A 78 7.93 15.44 7.14
C ALA A 78 6.41 15.23 6.96
N PHE A 79 5.94 15.18 5.71
CA PHE A 79 4.53 14.93 5.38
C PHE A 79 4.14 13.46 5.56
N PHE A 80 4.93 12.53 5.01
CA PHE A 80 4.72 11.09 5.04
C PHE A 80 5.32 10.48 6.31
N ASN A 81 4.77 10.89 7.45
CA ASN A 81 5.22 10.49 8.78
C ASN A 81 4.37 9.36 9.39
N ARG A 82 4.80 8.88 10.57
CA ARG A 82 4.11 7.85 11.36
C ARG A 82 2.62 8.13 11.55
N GLY A 83 2.26 9.37 11.88
CA GLY A 83 0.87 9.76 12.14
C GLY A 83 -0.03 9.61 10.92
N LEU A 84 0.46 9.98 9.74
CA LEU A 84 -0.26 9.80 8.48
C LEU A 84 -0.45 8.31 8.18
N VAL A 85 0.64 7.53 8.18
CA VAL A 85 0.60 6.09 7.82
C VAL A 85 -0.31 5.32 8.77
N LEU A 86 -0.20 5.56 10.08
CA LEU A 86 -1.07 4.93 11.08
C LEU A 86 -2.54 5.34 10.89
N GLY A 87 -2.78 6.64 10.63
CA GLY A 87 -4.10 7.16 10.35
C GLY A 87 -4.78 6.45 9.18
N LEU A 88 -4.04 6.23 8.09
CA LEU A 88 -4.53 5.50 6.92
C LEU A 88 -4.88 4.04 7.27
N LEU A 89 -4.00 3.33 7.97
CA LEU A 89 -4.18 1.90 8.28
C LEU A 89 -5.29 1.63 9.31
N GLN A 90 -5.57 2.59 10.19
CA GLN A 90 -6.56 2.42 11.26
C GLN A 90 -7.91 3.07 10.94
N ARG A 91 -7.92 4.21 10.24
CA ARG A 91 -9.13 5.02 10.02
C ARG A 91 -9.49 5.20 8.55
N GLY A 92 -8.59 4.91 7.62
CA GLY A 92 -8.81 5.14 6.20
C GLY A 92 -8.53 6.58 5.80
N TYR A 93 -9.16 7.04 4.72
CA TYR A 93 -8.96 8.39 4.18
C TYR A 93 -10.24 8.99 3.59
N GLY A 94 -10.85 9.93 4.32
CA GLY A 94 -12.19 10.43 4.04
C GLY A 94 -13.18 9.28 3.90
N GLU A 95 -13.84 9.13 2.74
CA GLU A 95 -14.77 8.03 2.47
C GLU A 95 -14.10 6.66 2.20
N LEU A 96 -12.78 6.64 2.01
CA LEU A 96 -12.05 5.40 1.70
C LEU A 96 -11.82 4.59 2.99
N SER A 97 -12.36 3.37 3.03
CA SER A 97 -12.19 2.45 4.15
C SER A 97 -10.71 2.10 4.39
N ASN A 98 -10.32 1.90 5.65
CA ASN A 98 -9.01 1.38 6.02
C ASN A 98 -8.71 -0.03 5.50
N ARG A 99 -9.72 -0.71 4.95
CA ARG A 99 -9.61 -2.03 4.28
C ARG A 99 -9.38 -1.93 2.77
N ASP A 100 -9.38 -0.73 2.20
CA ASP A 100 -9.19 -0.57 0.77
C ASP A 100 -7.72 -0.84 0.37
N PRO A 101 -7.44 -1.73 -0.61
CA PRO A 101 -6.07 -2.00 -1.07
C PRO A 101 -5.31 -0.75 -1.56
N ALA A 102 -6.00 0.29 -2.01
CA ALA A 102 -5.39 1.54 -2.47
C ALA A 102 -4.59 2.24 -1.37
N ILE A 103 -4.94 2.02 -0.09
CA ILE A 103 -4.16 2.53 1.05
C ILE A 103 -2.77 1.89 1.08
N LEU A 104 -2.70 0.56 0.93
CA LEU A 104 -1.42 -0.15 0.92
C LEU A 104 -0.60 0.19 -0.33
N ASP A 105 -1.23 0.45 -1.47
CA ASP A 105 -0.55 0.97 -2.66
C ASP A 105 0.06 2.34 -2.41
N TYR A 106 -0.68 3.25 -1.79
CA TYR A 106 -0.22 4.59 -1.45
C TYR A 106 0.95 4.53 -0.46
N ILE A 107 0.84 3.72 0.59
CA ILE A 107 1.92 3.53 1.57
C ILE A 107 3.15 2.95 0.89
N GLN A 108 3.00 1.93 0.02
CA GLN A 108 4.11 1.34 -0.71
C GLN A 108 4.81 2.39 -1.60
N ALA A 109 4.06 3.24 -2.30
CA ALA A 109 4.62 4.32 -3.10
C ALA A 109 5.38 5.34 -2.23
N GLY A 110 4.80 5.74 -1.08
CA GLY A 110 5.46 6.62 -0.12
C GLY A 110 6.77 6.06 0.41
N LEU A 111 6.80 4.79 0.83
CA LEU A 111 8.02 4.11 1.28
C LEU A 111 9.13 4.13 0.23
N ARG A 112 8.80 3.94 -1.06
CA ARG A 112 9.80 4.03 -2.15
C ARG A 112 10.43 5.42 -2.24
N LEU A 113 9.67 6.48 -2.00
CA LEU A 113 10.15 7.86 -2.06
C LEU A 113 11.04 8.22 -0.87
N ILE A 114 10.77 7.67 0.32
CA ILE A 114 11.55 7.97 1.54
C ILE A 114 12.56 6.88 1.93
N MET A 115 12.81 5.86 1.11
CA MET A 115 13.66 4.72 1.53
C MET A 115 15.09 5.13 1.94
N SER A 116 15.57 6.27 1.44
CA SER A 116 16.89 6.82 1.75
C SER A 116 16.87 7.79 2.95
N CYS A 117 15.71 8.01 3.56
CA CYS A 117 15.51 8.94 4.65
C CYS A 117 15.49 8.21 6.01
N PRO A 118 15.98 8.82 7.10
CA PRO A 118 16.09 8.15 8.40
C PRO A 118 14.73 7.78 9.01
N SER A 119 13.68 8.57 8.79
CA SER A 119 12.33 8.28 9.33
C SER A 119 11.72 6.97 8.82
N VAL A 120 12.24 6.39 7.72
CA VAL A 120 11.75 5.12 7.19
C VAL A 120 11.87 3.98 8.21
N LEU A 121 12.86 4.05 9.11
CA LEU A 121 13.05 3.03 10.15
C LEU A 121 11.88 2.98 11.12
N GLU A 122 11.38 4.13 11.56
CA GLU A 122 10.21 4.23 12.43
C GLU A 122 8.94 3.71 11.72
N LEU A 123 8.84 3.94 10.41
CA LEU A 123 7.74 3.43 9.60
C LEU A 123 7.82 1.92 9.40
N PHE A 124 9.01 1.35 9.24
CA PHE A 124 9.17 -0.11 9.21
C PHE A 124 8.70 -0.74 10.52
N GLU A 125 9.10 -0.21 11.66
CA GLU A 125 8.64 -0.69 12.97
C GLU A 125 7.12 -0.58 13.13
N LEU A 126 6.52 0.53 12.69
CA LEU A 126 5.07 0.66 12.65
C LEU A 126 4.42 -0.43 11.80
N LEU A 127 4.94 -0.64 10.58
CA LEU A 127 4.37 -1.57 9.62
C LEU A 127 4.53 -3.04 10.04
N GLN A 128 5.55 -3.38 10.83
CA GLN A 128 5.65 -4.72 11.44
C GLN A 128 4.44 -5.04 12.32
N VAL A 129 4.06 -4.09 13.18
CA VAL A 129 2.91 -4.25 14.09
C VAL A 129 1.61 -4.28 13.30
N GLU A 130 1.43 -3.33 12.39
CA GLU A 130 0.21 -3.20 11.60
C GLU A 130 0.02 -4.36 10.59
N ALA A 131 1.11 -4.93 10.05
CA ALA A 131 1.03 -6.11 9.18
C ALA A 131 0.48 -7.32 9.94
N LEU A 132 0.95 -7.57 11.17
CA LEU A 132 0.42 -8.64 12.01
C LEU A 132 -1.04 -8.39 12.38
N ARG A 133 -1.39 -7.15 12.79
CA ARG A 133 -2.77 -6.78 13.09
C ARG A 133 -3.70 -7.04 11.90
N LEU A 134 -3.31 -6.60 10.71
CA LEU A 134 -4.12 -6.74 9.49
C LEU A 134 -4.38 -8.22 9.16
N VAL A 135 -3.39 -9.11 9.25
CA VAL A 135 -3.60 -10.54 8.96
C VAL A 135 -4.44 -11.23 10.05
N CYS A 136 -4.28 -10.85 11.32
CA CYS A 136 -5.12 -11.36 12.42
C CYS A 136 -6.60 -11.01 12.24
N GLU A 137 -6.89 -9.88 11.58
CA GLU A 137 -8.24 -9.43 11.27
C GLU A 137 -8.84 -10.11 10.03
N ARG A 138 -8.16 -11.10 9.46
CA ARG A 138 -8.63 -11.91 8.32
C ARG A 138 -9.01 -11.04 7.11
N PRO A 139 -8.02 -10.36 6.49
CA PRO A 139 -8.29 -9.41 5.43
C PRO A 139 -8.81 -10.12 4.19
N ALA A 140 -9.67 -9.43 3.44
CA ALA A 140 -10.15 -9.95 2.15
C ALA A 140 -8.97 -10.24 1.19
N PRO A 141 -9.13 -11.19 0.24
CA PRO A 141 -8.03 -11.61 -0.63
C PRO A 141 -7.27 -10.48 -1.35
N PRO A 142 -7.93 -9.42 -1.89
CA PRO A 142 -7.22 -8.31 -2.54
C PRO A 142 -6.32 -7.53 -1.59
N LEU A 143 -6.80 -7.25 -0.37
CA LEU A 143 -6.03 -6.51 0.64
C LEU A 143 -4.86 -7.36 1.14
N CYS A 144 -5.09 -8.65 1.39
CA CYS A 144 -4.05 -9.57 1.85
C CYS A 144 -2.93 -9.75 0.80
N ALA A 145 -3.29 -9.91 -0.48
CA ALA A 145 -2.32 -9.99 -1.56
C ALA A 145 -1.51 -8.69 -1.68
N ARG A 146 -2.16 -7.52 -1.54
CA ARG A 146 -1.45 -6.24 -1.54
C ARG A 146 -0.53 -6.05 -0.35
N LEU A 147 -0.94 -6.46 0.84
CA LEU A 147 -0.06 -6.50 2.01
C LEU A 147 1.16 -7.39 1.74
N CYS A 148 0.94 -8.58 1.18
CA CYS A 148 2.03 -9.50 0.90
C CYS A 148 3.01 -8.97 -0.16
N GLN A 149 2.52 -8.24 -1.16
CA GLN A 149 3.40 -7.55 -2.12
C GLN A 149 4.17 -6.39 -1.45
N LEU A 150 3.55 -5.61 -0.56
CA LEU A 150 4.26 -4.59 0.22
C LEU A 150 5.43 -5.21 1.01
N LEU A 151 5.16 -6.29 1.74
CA LEU A 151 6.14 -6.99 2.56
C LEU A 151 7.23 -7.68 1.73
N SER A 152 6.90 -8.10 0.50
CA SER A 152 7.90 -8.64 -0.43
C SER A 152 8.86 -7.54 -0.92
N ASP A 153 8.33 -6.35 -1.24
CA ASP A 153 9.15 -5.21 -1.66
C ASP A 153 9.95 -4.61 -0.49
N PHE A 154 9.41 -4.69 0.72
CA PHE A 154 10.01 -4.15 1.95
C PHE A 154 10.04 -5.21 3.07
N PRO A 155 10.97 -6.18 3.02
CA PRO A 155 11.08 -7.23 4.04
C PRO A 155 11.32 -6.70 5.46
N GLN A 156 11.82 -5.46 5.61
CA GLN A 156 11.97 -4.78 6.89
C GLN A 156 10.63 -4.56 7.61
N CYS A 157 9.51 -4.59 6.89
CA CYS A 157 8.16 -4.48 7.45
C CYS A 157 7.59 -5.83 7.94
N LEU A 158 8.29 -6.95 7.76
CA LEU A 158 7.83 -8.24 8.26
C LEU A 158 7.92 -8.30 9.78
N PRO A 159 6.89 -8.82 10.49
CA PRO A 159 6.94 -9.02 11.94
C PRO A 159 8.21 -9.76 12.34
N ARG A 160 8.94 -9.24 13.33
CA ARG A 160 10.25 -9.78 13.74
C ARG A 160 10.16 -10.60 15.02
N GLY A 161 11.02 -11.61 15.10
CA GLY A 161 11.19 -12.44 16.28
C GLY A 161 10.27 -13.66 16.24
N ARG A 162 10.80 -14.80 16.70
CA ARG A 162 10.23 -16.14 16.51
C ARG A 162 8.71 -16.22 16.76
N LYS A 163 8.22 -15.63 17.85
CA LYS A 163 6.79 -15.67 18.20
C LYS A 163 5.91 -14.90 17.21
N LEU A 164 6.35 -13.70 16.80
CA LEU A 164 5.57 -12.83 15.92
C LEU A 164 5.61 -13.33 14.47
N SER A 165 6.78 -13.76 13.99
CA SER A 165 6.92 -14.36 12.66
C SER A 165 6.06 -15.63 12.53
N LEU A 166 6.08 -16.48 13.56
CA LEU A 166 5.24 -17.67 13.61
C LEU A 166 3.74 -17.32 13.58
N ALA A 167 3.30 -16.40 14.45
CA ALA A 167 1.91 -15.97 14.48
C ALA A 167 1.48 -15.39 13.13
N PHE A 168 2.32 -14.57 12.50
CA PHE A 168 2.07 -14.02 11.17
C PHE A 168 1.87 -15.12 10.13
N CYS A 169 2.77 -16.11 10.06
CA CYS A 169 2.66 -17.23 9.13
C CYS A 169 1.39 -18.06 9.34
N GLN A 170 1.06 -18.40 10.60
CA GLN A 170 -0.16 -19.15 10.92
C GLN A 170 -1.42 -18.37 10.53
N GLN A 171 -1.46 -17.06 10.77
CA GLN A 171 -2.61 -16.22 10.39
C GLN A 171 -2.73 -16.04 8.87
N LEU A 172 -1.61 -16.01 8.14
CA LEU A 172 -1.66 -16.05 6.68
C LEU A 172 -2.24 -17.37 6.16
N VAL A 173 -1.82 -18.52 6.71
CA VAL A 173 -2.39 -19.83 6.35
C VAL A 173 -3.89 -19.85 6.59
N ARG A 174 -4.34 -19.39 7.77
CA ARG A 174 -5.77 -19.25 8.09
C ARG A 174 -6.48 -18.31 7.12
N SER A 175 -5.86 -17.19 6.75
CA SER A 175 -6.46 -16.23 5.80
C SER A 175 -6.67 -16.87 4.43
N ILE A 176 -5.65 -17.54 3.88
CA ILE A 176 -5.73 -18.25 2.58
C ILE A 176 -6.88 -19.26 2.59
N ALA A 177 -7.08 -19.98 3.69
CA ALA A 177 -8.14 -20.98 3.80
C ALA A 177 -9.56 -20.40 3.69
N HIS A 178 -9.74 -19.11 4.00
CA HIS A 178 -11.02 -18.41 3.87
C HIS A 178 -11.15 -17.66 2.55
N PHE A 179 -10.15 -17.70 1.67
CA PHE A 179 -10.25 -17.04 0.38
C PHE A 179 -11.26 -17.75 -0.51
N GLN A 180 -12.24 -17.00 -0.97
CA GLN A 180 -13.25 -17.45 -1.91
C GLN A 180 -13.21 -16.56 -3.14
N SER A 181 -13.41 -17.16 -4.31
CA SER A 181 -13.60 -16.36 -5.51
C SER A 181 -14.96 -15.67 -5.46
N GLN A 182 -14.98 -14.37 -5.77
CA GLN A 182 -16.20 -13.56 -5.75
C GLN A 182 -17.13 -13.82 -6.95
N GLY A 183 -16.71 -14.66 -7.90
CA GLY A 183 -17.52 -15.04 -9.04
C GLY A 183 -16.88 -16.12 -9.89
N SER A 184 -17.57 -16.49 -10.97
CA SER A 184 -17.20 -17.60 -11.87
C SER A 184 -16.59 -17.14 -13.19
N ARG A 185 -16.43 -15.82 -13.39
CA ARG A 185 -15.84 -15.29 -14.61
C ARG A 185 -14.35 -15.58 -14.65
N GLU A 186 -13.83 -15.87 -15.84
CA GLU A 186 -12.43 -16.20 -16.02
C GLU A 186 -11.48 -15.12 -15.44
N ALA A 187 -11.79 -13.84 -15.65
CA ALA A 187 -10.98 -12.74 -15.11
C ALA A 187 -10.94 -12.74 -13.57
N GLU A 188 -12.06 -13.05 -12.90
CA GLU A 188 -12.18 -13.11 -11.45
C GLU A 188 -11.44 -14.32 -10.88
N LEU A 189 -11.53 -15.47 -11.56
CA LEU A 189 -10.78 -16.69 -11.21
C LEU A 189 -9.27 -16.48 -11.36
N ARG A 190 -8.82 -15.90 -12.49
CA ARG A 190 -7.40 -15.56 -12.72
C ARG A 190 -6.88 -14.60 -11.65
N LEU A 191 -7.67 -13.59 -11.28
CA LEU A 191 -7.33 -12.66 -10.21
C LEU A 191 -7.23 -13.38 -8.85
N SER A 192 -8.16 -14.26 -8.54
CA SER A 192 -8.16 -15.05 -7.29
C SER A 192 -6.90 -15.92 -7.18
N VAL A 193 -6.54 -16.62 -8.27
CA VAL A 193 -5.31 -17.43 -8.33
C VAL A 193 -4.05 -16.58 -8.16
N SER A 194 -4.01 -15.41 -8.81
CA SER A 194 -2.89 -14.47 -8.68
C SER A 194 -2.73 -13.99 -7.23
N GLN A 195 -3.84 -13.67 -6.55
CA GLN A 195 -3.83 -13.24 -5.15
C GLN A 195 -3.32 -14.36 -4.22
N VAL A 196 -3.83 -15.59 -4.37
CA VAL A 196 -3.35 -16.74 -3.57
C VAL A 196 -1.87 -17.01 -3.83
N THR A 197 -1.43 -16.93 -5.09
CA THR A 197 -0.03 -17.13 -5.47
C THR A 197 0.88 -16.08 -4.84
N GLN A 198 0.44 -14.81 -4.77
CA GLN A 198 1.17 -13.73 -4.12
C GLN A 198 1.38 -14.00 -2.63
N VAL A 199 0.31 -14.35 -1.90
CA VAL A 199 0.37 -14.64 -0.46
C VAL A 199 1.25 -15.86 -0.19
N SER A 200 1.07 -16.92 -0.98
CA SER A 200 1.87 -18.15 -0.87
C SER A 200 3.35 -17.90 -1.19
N GLY A 201 3.63 -17.01 -2.14
CA GLY A 201 4.98 -16.58 -2.50
C GLY A 201 5.71 -15.92 -1.33
N LEU A 202 5.05 -15.00 -0.61
CA LEU A 202 5.61 -14.40 0.59
C LEU A 202 5.84 -15.43 1.69
N LEU A 203 4.86 -16.29 1.97
CA LEU A 203 4.95 -17.31 3.02
C LEU A 203 6.17 -18.22 2.81
N ARG A 204 6.39 -18.66 1.57
CA ARG A 204 7.58 -19.42 1.18
C ARG A 204 8.88 -18.63 1.38
N SER A 205 8.88 -17.33 1.11
CA SER A 205 10.03 -16.46 1.36
C SER A 205 10.37 -16.40 2.84
N VAL A 206 9.35 -16.22 3.70
CA VAL A 206 9.51 -16.22 5.16
C VAL A 206 10.04 -17.56 5.66
N TRP A 207 9.51 -18.69 5.19
CA TRP A 207 10.03 -20.01 5.57
C TRP A 207 11.49 -20.24 5.19
N LYS A 208 11.98 -19.61 4.10
CA LYS A 208 13.40 -19.68 3.73
C LYS A 208 14.27 -18.81 4.65
N ALA A 209 13.78 -17.64 5.03
CA ALA A 209 14.50 -16.71 5.90
C ALA A 209 14.49 -17.15 7.37
N GLU A 210 13.37 -17.73 7.83
CA GLU A 210 13.15 -18.22 9.19
C GLU A 210 12.61 -19.67 9.17
N PRO A 211 13.47 -20.68 8.98
CA PRO A 211 13.08 -22.08 8.83
C PRO A 211 12.21 -22.63 9.96
N ASP A 212 12.38 -22.13 11.18
CA ASP A 212 11.60 -22.50 12.37
C ASP A 212 10.08 -22.23 12.23
N THR A 213 9.69 -21.38 11.28
CA THR A 213 8.28 -21.07 11.00
C THR A 213 7.61 -22.10 10.08
N LEU A 214 8.38 -22.91 9.34
CA LEU A 214 7.86 -23.84 8.33
C LEU A 214 6.97 -24.93 8.93
N LEU A 215 7.51 -25.76 9.83
CA LEU A 215 6.78 -26.90 10.39
C LEU A 215 5.49 -26.47 11.11
N PRO A 216 5.50 -25.45 11.99
CA PRO A 216 4.26 -24.97 12.61
C PRO A 216 3.24 -24.40 11.63
N SER A 217 3.67 -23.79 10.52
CA SER A 217 2.76 -23.30 9.49
C SER A 217 2.07 -24.45 8.74
N LEU A 218 2.81 -25.52 8.47
CA LEU A 218 2.23 -26.74 7.89
C LEU A 218 1.27 -27.41 8.86
N GLN A 219 1.60 -27.50 10.15
CA GLN A 219 0.68 -28.02 11.17
C GLN A 219 -0.65 -27.24 11.19
N GLU A 220 -0.59 -25.91 11.06
CA GLU A 220 -1.79 -25.08 10.93
C GLU A 220 -2.60 -25.41 9.68
N LEU A 221 -1.96 -25.63 8.53
CA LEU A 221 -2.63 -26.06 7.31
C LEU A 221 -3.36 -27.40 7.52
N PHE A 222 -2.71 -28.38 8.15
CA PHE A 222 -3.33 -29.67 8.49
C PHE A 222 -4.55 -29.49 9.40
N ALA A 223 -4.44 -28.63 10.43
CA ALA A 223 -5.55 -28.35 11.34
C ALA A 223 -6.75 -27.72 10.62
N VAL A 224 -6.50 -26.76 9.73
CA VAL A 224 -7.54 -26.12 8.90
C VAL A 224 -8.25 -27.14 8.01
N ILE A 225 -7.49 -27.99 7.30
CA ILE A 225 -8.07 -29.01 6.41
C ILE A 225 -8.86 -30.04 7.22
N ALA A 226 -8.34 -30.46 8.37
CA ALA A 226 -9.02 -31.42 9.24
C ALA A 226 -10.33 -30.86 9.83
N ALA A 227 -10.39 -29.56 10.15
CA ALA A 227 -11.60 -28.90 10.65
C ALA A 227 -12.66 -28.62 9.57
N SER A 228 -12.27 -28.66 8.29
CA SER A 228 -13.19 -28.51 7.14
C SER A 228 -13.86 -29.82 6.69
N ARG A 229 -13.52 -30.94 7.35
CA ARG A 229 -14.15 -32.26 7.18
C ARG A 229 -15.17 -32.49 8.28
#